data_AF-A0A940TY16-F1
#
_entry.id   AF-A0A940TY16-F1
#
_cell.length_a   1.000
_cell.length_b   1.000
_cell.length_c   1.000
_cell.angle_alpha   90.00
_cell.angle_beta   90.00
_cell.angle_gamma   90.00
#
_symmetry.space_group_name_H-M   'P 1'
#
loop_
_entity.id
_entity.type
_entity.pdbx_description
1 polymer ?
#
loop_
_entity_poly.entity_id
_entity_poly.type
_entity_poly.pdbx_seq_one_letter_code
_entity_poly.pdbx_strand_id
1 'polypeptide(L)' 'MDLPNKVIVVTGAGRGIGAATAELCAKNGAKVVL' A
#
# COMPACT_ATOMS: atom_id res chain seq x y z
N MET A 1 -10.24 6.51 0.16
CA MET A 1 -10.79 5.32 0.86
C MET A 1 -10.08 5.30 2.20
N ASP A 2 -10.76 5.26 3.34
CA ASP A 2 -10.06 5.33 4.62
C ASP A 2 -9.58 3.91 5.02
N LEU A 3 -8.27 3.69 5.19
CA LEU A 3 -7.65 2.41 5.55
C LEU A 3 -6.95 2.39 6.93
N PRO A 4 -7.42 3.11 7.95
CA PRO A 4 -6.73 3.16 9.23
C PRO A 4 -6.74 1.77 9.89
N ASN A 5 -5.65 1.46 10.59
CA ASN A 5 -5.48 0.19 11.31
C ASN A 5 -5.55 -1.08 10.43
N LYS A 6 -5.35 -0.96 9.12
CA LYS A 6 -5.21 -2.11 8.21
C LYS A 6 -3.76 -2.40 7.89
N VAL A 7 -3.40 -3.68 7.93
CA VAL A 7 -2.10 -4.17 7.44
C VAL A 7 -2.31 -4.75 6.04
N ILE A 8 -1.54 -4.27 5.06
CA ILE A 8 -1.66 -4.68 3.65
C ILE A 8 -0.30 -5.12 3.15
N VAL A 9 -0.23 -6.31 2.56
CA VAL A 9 0.97 -6.84 1.90
C VAL A 9 0.86 -6.60 0.41
N VAL A 10 1.84 -5.94 -0.20
CA VAL A 10 1.88 -5.66 -1.63
C VAL A 10 3.12 -6.32 -2.22
N THR A 11 2.94 -7.41 -2.96
CA THR A 11 4.04 -8.08 -3.66
C THR A 11 4.37 -7.34 -4.97
N GLY A 12 5.64 -7.40 -5.41
CA GLY A 12 6.07 -6.73 -6.63
C GLY A 12 6.03 -5.20 -6.57
N ALA A 13 6.16 -4.62 -5.38
CA ALA A 13 6.07 -3.17 -5.15
C ALA A 13 7.31 -2.35 -5.59
N GLY A 14 8.24 -2.95 -6.34
CA GLY A 14 9.48 -2.28 -6.76
C GLY A 14 9.31 -1.23 -7.87
N ARG A 15 8.25 -1.33 -8.69
CA ARG A 15 7.92 -0.36 -9.76
C ARG A 15 6.50 -0.52 -10.27
N GLY A 16 6.05 0.42 -11.09
CA GLY A 16 4.79 0.33 -11.83
C GLY A 16 3.58 0.21 -10.90
N ILE A 17 2.68 -0.73 -11.23
CA ILE A 17 1.39 -0.85 -10.53
C ILE A 17 1.59 -1.21 -9.06
N GLY A 18 2.48 -2.15 -8.73
CA GLY A 18 2.72 -2.53 -7.35
C GLY A 18 3.18 -1.36 -6.48
N ALA A 19 4.11 -0.55 -6.99
CA ALA A 19 4.59 0.65 -6.30
C ALA A 19 3.46 1.68 -6.10
N ALA A 20 2.69 1.96 -7.16
CA ALA A 20 1.58 2.90 -7.09
C ALA A 20 0.48 2.44 -6.12
N THR A 21 0.18 1.14 -6.08
CA THR A 21 -0.76 0.55 -5.13
C THR A 21 -0.26 0.69 -3.69
N ALA A 22 1.00 0.38 -3.42
CA ALA A 22 1.59 0.53 -2.09
C ALA A 22 1.53 1.99 -1.61
N GLU A 23 1.88 2.96 -2.47
CA GLU A 23 1.79 4.38 -2.15
C GLU A 23 0.35 4.82 -1.87
N LEU A 24 -0.60 4.41 -2.71
CA LEU A 24 -2.00 4.78 -2.53
C LEU A 24 -2.55 4.22 -1.22
N CYS A 25 -2.24 2.96 -0.88
CA CYS A 25 -2.65 2.34 0.37
C CYS A 25 -2.04 3.05 1.59
N ALA A 26 -0.75 3.41 1.53
CA ALA A 26 -0.07 4.15 2.60
C ALA A 26 -0.67 5.55 2.79
N LYS A 27 -0.94 6.29 1.70
CA LYS A 27 -1.61 7.61 1.73
C LYS A 27 -3.01 7.56 2.35
N ASN A 28 -3.67 6.42 2.23
CA ASN A 28 -4.99 6.17 2.83
C ASN A 28 -4.90 5.63 4.28
N GLY A 29 -3.72 5.60 4.91
CA GLY A 29 -3.56 5.29 6.34
C GLY A 29 -3.29 3.81 6.67
N ALA A 30 -3.05 2.97 5.65
CA ALA A 30 -2.68 1.57 5.89
C ALA A 30 -1.22 1.43 6.34
N LYS A 31 -0.96 0.42 7.19
CA LYS A 31 0.39 -0.09 7.43
C LYS A 31 0.75 -1.07 6.30
N VAL A 32 1.57 -0.60 5.36
CA VAL A 32 1.93 -1.40 4.17
C VAL A 32 3.22 -2.18 4.41
N VAL A 33 3.23 -3.44 3.97
CA VAL A 33 4.41 -4.31 3.87
C VAL A 33 4.70 -4.55 2.39
N LEU A 34 5.93 -4.33 1.96
CA LEU A 34 6.39 -4.42 0.56
C LEU A 34 7.11 -5.74 0.28
#